data_AF-A0AAF0IZS7-F1
#
_entry.id   AF-A0AAF0IZS7-F1
#
_cell.length_a   1.000
_cell.length_b   1.000
_cell.length_c   1.000
_cell.angle_alpha   90.00
_cell.angle_beta   90.00
_cell.angle_gamma   90.00
#
_symmetry.space_group_name_H-M   'P 1'
#
loop_
_entity.id
_entity.type
_entity.pdbx_description
1 polymer ?
#
loop_
_entity_poly.entity_id
_entity_poly.type
_entity_poly.pdbx_seq_one_letter_code
_entity_poly.pdbx_strand_id
1 'polypeptide(L)'
;MEEDEVTSVYAPRVVLTTYPGQANVKPVPLEWAAATAEARGPVIVSRHPDTIAHRNAIGAYGGSYCIYRAIACALKQLPTTHRPDFTNTEPPFEVPYQPAWSDVKKITSIDAWGHVAPQVFRHYLDKGMDLRPTISCTKAHIKMPELDAAHKAGRLPLDGKIVVQGKAQPGAAPNEDPGIEVCVSKAAVDPVWYLPGVADRLGISEAMLRRSLFEHSGGMYPELITRPDMKVFLPPISGSTVYIFGKPEDVRDPTKEITVRVHDECNGSDVFGSDICTCRPYLLYGIEEAIRTAQRGGAGVVIYFRKEGRALGEVIKYLVYNARKRGVDSAANYFKRTENVAGVKDMRFQALMPDVLHWLGITKITNMISMSDMKYDAIVSSGITIENRYEIPPALIPADSQVEIDAKIFAGYYSASKVLGEEQLQSTIGRSWEDVDH
;
A
#
# COMPACT_ATOMS: atom_id res chain seq x y z
N MET A 1 -2.16 -27.23 42.88
CA MET A 1 -2.13 -26.15 41.87
C MET A 1 -0.85 -25.39 42.15
N GLU A 2 0.26 -25.84 41.55
CA GLU A 2 1.51 -25.09 41.59
C GLU A 2 1.27 -23.81 40.79
N GLU A 3 1.42 -22.67 41.45
CA GLU A 3 1.60 -21.39 40.78
C GLU A 3 2.92 -21.51 40.02
N ASP A 4 2.84 -21.68 38.70
CA ASP A 4 3.99 -21.47 37.82
C ASP A 4 4.53 -20.07 38.13
N GLU A 5 5.71 -19.99 38.74
CA GLU A 5 6.53 -18.78 38.77
C GLU A 5 6.84 -18.42 37.30
N VAL A 6 5.95 -17.65 36.68
CA VAL A 6 6.17 -17.09 35.36
C VAL A 6 7.32 -16.09 35.51
N THR A 7 8.55 -16.57 35.37
CA THR A 7 9.73 -15.74 35.17
C THR A 7 9.43 -14.83 33.97
N SER A 8 9.17 -13.56 34.28
CA SER A 8 8.83 -12.53 33.32
C SER A 8 9.99 -12.36 32.35
N VAL A 9 9.72 -12.46 31.04
CA VAL A 9 10.69 -12.14 29.98
C VAL A 9 10.93 -10.64 29.84
N TYR A 10 10.19 -9.82 30.59
CA TYR A 10 10.30 -8.37 30.61
C TYR A 10 10.92 -7.88 31.91
N ALA A 11 11.69 -6.80 31.82
CA ALA A 11 12.22 -6.10 32.98
C ALA A 11 11.07 -5.60 33.88
N PRO A 12 11.26 -5.54 35.21
CA PRO A 12 10.24 -5.07 36.14
C PRO A 12 9.92 -3.57 35.97
N ARG A 13 10.79 -2.81 35.29
CA ARG A 13 10.60 -1.40 34.97
C ARG A 13 10.33 -1.24 33.48
N VAL A 14 9.24 -0.56 33.15
CA VAL A 14 8.90 -0.20 31.76
C VAL A 14 9.37 1.23 31.49
N VAL A 15 10.27 1.38 30.53
CA VAL A 15 10.65 2.70 30.01
C VAL A 15 9.53 3.17 29.09
N LEU A 16 8.76 4.18 29.51
CA LEU A 16 7.69 4.74 28.70
C LEU A 16 8.24 5.57 27.54
N THR A 17 9.24 6.40 27.80
CA THR A 17 9.89 7.24 26.79
C THR A 17 11.36 7.51 27.17
N THR A 18 12.16 7.92 26.20
CA THR A 18 13.54 8.42 26.37
C THR A 18 13.54 9.88 25.93
N TYR A 19 14.33 10.78 26.52
CA TYR A 19 14.38 12.20 26.15
C TYR A 19 15.79 12.64 25.72
N PRO A 20 15.92 13.58 24.77
CA PRO A 20 17.21 14.19 24.47
C PRO A 20 17.78 14.86 25.72
N GLY A 21 19.06 14.66 26.00
CA GLY A 21 19.72 15.21 27.19
C GLY A 21 19.64 14.33 28.45
N GLN A 22 18.87 13.24 28.44
CA GLN A 22 19.04 12.20 29.46
C GLN A 22 20.41 11.55 29.33
N ALA A 23 21.03 11.23 30.46
CA ALA A 23 22.29 10.50 30.49
C ALA A 23 22.16 9.20 29.67
N ASN A 24 23.11 8.97 28.77
CA ASN A 24 23.17 7.82 27.86
C ASN A 24 22.12 7.76 26.74
N VAL A 25 21.25 8.76 26.56
CA VAL A 25 20.36 8.85 25.39
C VAL A 25 21.06 9.63 24.27
N LYS A 26 21.41 8.94 23.18
CA LYS A 26 22.14 9.48 22.02
C LYS A 26 21.54 8.94 20.71
N PRO A 27 20.43 9.53 20.21
CA PRO A 27 19.81 9.12 18.96
C PRO A 27 20.80 9.16 17.79
N VAL A 28 20.72 8.16 16.89
CA VAL A 28 21.48 8.18 15.64
C VAL A 28 20.94 9.32 14.75
N PRO A 29 21.80 10.19 14.19
CA PRO A 29 21.38 11.26 13.30
C PRO A 29 20.57 10.75 12.10
N LEU A 30 19.60 11.55 11.66
CA LEU A 30 18.67 11.20 10.58
C LEU A 30 18.29 12.45 9.78
N GLU A 31 18.76 12.55 8.53
CA GLU A 31 18.47 13.68 7.65
C GLU A 31 17.57 13.26 6.49
N TRP A 32 16.25 13.32 6.66
CA TRP A 32 15.25 12.66 5.79
C TRP A 32 15.49 12.75 4.27
N ALA A 33 15.93 13.91 3.78
CA ALA A 33 16.10 14.20 2.36
C ALA A 33 17.57 14.28 1.90
N ALA A 34 18.51 13.70 2.66
CA ALA A 34 19.88 13.63 2.18
C ALA A 34 20.01 12.70 0.95
N ALA A 35 20.82 13.12 -0.02
CA ALA A 35 20.98 12.44 -1.31
C ALA A 35 21.79 11.13 -1.22
N THR A 36 22.56 10.92 -0.16
CA THR A 36 23.37 9.71 0.05
C THR A 36 22.92 8.98 1.30
N ALA A 37 23.02 7.65 1.31
CA ALA A 37 22.69 6.84 2.49
C ALA A 37 23.49 7.29 3.72
N GLU A 38 24.80 7.56 3.56
CA GLU A 38 25.70 7.98 4.63
C GLU A 38 25.20 9.25 5.34
N ALA A 39 24.85 10.30 4.58
CA ALA A 39 24.32 11.54 5.14
C ALA A 39 22.89 11.37 5.66
N ARG A 40 22.11 10.49 5.02
CA ARG A 40 20.71 10.22 5.37
C ARG A 40 20.56 9.55 6.73
N GLY A 41 21.43 8.62 7.05
CA GLY A 41 21.36 7.77 8.26
C GLY A 41 20.19 6.76 8.23
N PRO A 42 20.27 5.67 9.03
CA PRO A 42 19.23 4.65 9.08
C PRO A 42 18.02 5.08 9.92
N VAL A 43 16.83 4.66 9.51
CA VAL A 43 15.65 4.70 10.37
C VAL A 43 15.81 3.63 11.47
N ILE A 44 15.77 4.05 12.74
CA ILE A 44 15.90 3.15 13.90
C ILE A 44 14.74 3.41 14.86
N VAL A 45 13.87 2.40 15.00
CA VAL A 45 12.70 2.44 15.90
C VAL A 45 12.72 1.36 16.99
N SER A 46 13.70 0.45 16.96
CA SER A 46 13.71 -0.71 17.87
C SER A 46 13.73 -0.30 19.34
N ARG A 47 12.96 -1.04 20.14
CA ARG A 47 12.92 -0.93 21.62
C ARG A 47 13.82 -1.97 22.30
N HIS A 48 14.77 -2.57 21.56
CA HIS A 48 15.78 -3.46 22.15
C HIS A 48 16.48 -2.74 23.32
N PRO A 49 16.67 -3.38 24.49
CA PRO A 49 17.26 -2.73 25.66
C PRO A 49 18.57 -1.99 25.37
N ASP A 50 19.45 -2.62 24.59
CA ASP A 50 20.76 -2.04 24.23
C ASP A 50 20.71 -0.90 23.21
N THR A 51 19.60 -0.74 22.48
CA THR A 51 19.51 0.23 21.36
C THR A 51 18.41 1.28 21.53
N ILE A 52 17.58 1.18 22.57
CA ILE A 52 16.47 2.12 22.81
C ILE A 52 16.92 3.57 23.00
N ALA A 53 18.15 3.75 23.48
CA ALA A 53 18.79 5.06 23.65
C ALA A 53 19.25 5.70 22.32
N HIS A 54 19.31 4.91 21.24
CA HIS A 54 19.85 5.31 19.94
C HIS A 54 18.77 5.48 18.86
N ARG A 55 17.52 5.15 19.17
CA ARG A 55 16.40 5.27 18.23
C ARG A 55 16.14 6.73 17.84
N ASN A 56 15.76 6.94 16.58
CA ASN A 56 15.47 8.24 15.99
C ASN A 56 14.05 8.33 15.38
N ALA A 57 13.29 7.24 15.47
CA ALA A 57 11.92 7.16 15.00
C ALA A 57 10.95 6.68 16.10
N ILE A 58 9.67 6.99 15.90
CA ILE A 58 8.52 6.58 16.71
C ILE A 58 7.85 5.37 16.05
N GLY A 59 7.21 4.49 16.81
CA GLY A 59 6.40 3.39 16.25
C GLY A 59 7.04 2.00 16.42
N ALA A 60 6.87 1.15 15.41
CA ALA A 60 7.50 -0.18 15.34
C ALA A 60 7.66 -0.65 13.87
N TYR A 61 8.64 -1.52 13.61
CA TYR A 61 8.77 -2.19 12.31
C TYR A 61 7.64 -3.17 12.04
N GLY A 62 7.36 -3.44 10.75
CA GLY A 62 6.40 -4.46 10.31
C GLY A 62 4.97 -3.96 10.14
N GLY A 63 4.74 -2.64 10.20
CA GLY A 63 3.42 -2.04 10.05
C GLY A 63 2.39 -2.67 10.99
N SER A 64 1.23 -3.04 10.46
CA SER A 64 0.15 -3.72 11.20
C SER A 64 0.56 -5.07 11.83
N TYR A 65 1.64 -5.71 11.36
CA TYR A 65 2.12 -6.97 11.93
C TYR A 65 2.92 -6.82 13.23
N CYS A 66 3.25 -5.60 13.64
CA CYS A 66 4.03 -5.36 14.86
C CYS A 66 3.33 -5.87 16.13
N ILE A 67 1.98 -5.90 16.13
CA ILE A 67 1.17 -6.41 17.24
C ILE A 67 1.32 -7.93 17.36
N TYR A 68 1.28 -8.66 16.25
CA TYR A 68 1.51 -10.10 16.24
C TYR A 68 2.92 -10.45 16.70
N ARG A 69 3.92 -9.66 16.30
CA ARG A 69 5.29 -9.80 16.83
C ARG A 69 5.32 -9.62 18.35
N ALA A 70 4.63 -8.60 18.88
CA ALA A 70 4.58 -8.37 20.32
C ALA A 70 3.95 -9.55 21.07
N ILE A 71 2.87 -10.14 20.54
CA ILE A 71 2.24 -11.34 21.09
C ILE A 71 3.20 -12.54 21.01
N ALA A 72 3.88 -12.76 19.89
CA ALA A 72 4.86 -13.84 19.75
C ALA A 72 6.01 -13.72 20.78
N CYS A 73 6.46 -12.51 21.09
CA CYS A 73 7.42 -12.27 22.17
C CYS A 73 6.84 -12.62 23.55
N ALA A 74 5.60 -12.22 23.83
CA ALA A 74 4.93 -12.53 25.10
C ALA A 74 4.72 -14.04 25.28
N LEU A 75 4.41 -14.75 24.19
CA LEU A 75 4.29 -16.21 24.14
C LEU A 75 5.64 -16.94 24.12
N LYS A 76 6.76 -16.23 24.22
CA LYS A 76 8.14 -16.76 24.15
C LYS A 76 8.45 -17.52 22.84
N GLN A 77 7.66 -17.34 21.79
CA GLN A 77 7.89 -17.91 20.46
C GLN A 77 8.97 -17.15 19.69
N LEU A 78 9.20 -15.88 20.06
CA LEU A 78 10.27 -15.05 19.55
C LEU A 78 11.02 -14.41 20.72
N PRO A 79 12.35 -14.55 20.82
CA PRO A 79 13.12 -13.82 21.84
C PRO A 79 12.91 -12.30 21.70
N THR A 80 12.73 -11.60 22.81
CA THR A 80 12.59 -10.12 22.82
C THR A 80 13.82 -9.41 22.25
N THR A 81 14.98 -10.06 22.34
CA THR A 81 16.29 -9.65 21.82
C THR A 81 16.61 -10.19 20.42
N HIS A 82 15.66 -10.87 19.77
CA HIS A 82 15.91 -11.47 18.45
C HIS A 82 16.31 -10.41 17.42
N ARG A 83 17.45 -10.66 16.78
CA ARG A 83 18.00 -9.91 15.66
C ARG A 83 17.82 -10.72 14.38
N PRO A 84 17.17 -10.16 13.35
CA PRO A 84 17.06 -10.84 12.07
C PRO A 84 18.44 -11.04 11.43
N ASP A 85 18.63 -12.17 10.76
CA ASP A 85 19.73 -12.38 9.83
C ASP A 85 19.27 -11.92 8.42
N PHE A 86 20.03 -11.01 7.83
CA PHE A 86 19.76 -10.46 6.49
C PHE A 86 20.69 -11.04 5.41
N THR A 87 21.37 -12.15 5.70
CA THR A 87 22.20 -12.85 4.72
C THR A 87 21.34 -13.32 3.55
N ASN A 88 21.75 -13.03 2.31
CA ASN A 88 21.05 -13.37 1.07
C ASN A 88 19.65 -12.75 0.93
N THR A 89 19.41 -11.59 1.57
CA THR A 89 18.14 -10.85 1.44
C THR A 89 18.24 -9.62 0.54
N GLU A 90 19.30 -9.53 -0.27
CA GLU A 90 19.49 -8.44 -1.23
C GLU A 90 18.36 -8.41 -2.29
N PRO A 91 17.91 -7.21 -2.72
CA PRO A 91 16.97 -7.08 -3.83
C PRO A 91 17.47 -7.78 -5.12
N PRO A 92 16.63 -8.57 -5.83
CA PRO A 92 17.02 -9.24 -7.07
C PRO A 92 16.93 -8.35 -8.32
N PHE A 93 16.67 -7.06 -8.12
CA PHE A 93 16.71 -6.01 -9.13
C PHE A 93 17.01 -4.68 -8.44
N GLU A 94 17.59 -3.74 -9.18
CA GLU A 94 18.00 -2.47 -8.62
C GLU A 94 16.87 -1.43 -8.67
N VAL A 95 16.75 -0.68 -7.58
CA VAL A 95 16.06 0.62 -7.57
C VAL A 95 17.10 1.63 -7.14
N PRO A 96 17.89 2.20 -8.07
CA PRO A 96 18.89 3.21 -7.74
C PRO A 96 18.25 4.51 -7.28
N TYR A 97 19.06 5.32 -6.60
CA TYR A 97 18.70 6.65 -6.16
C TYR A 97 18.02 7.46 -7.27
N GLN A 98 16.92 8.12 -6.90
CA GLN A 98 16.21 9.06 -7.74
C GLN A 98 16.29 10.45 -7.10
N PRO A 99 16.39 11.54 -7.88
CA PRO A 99 16.40 12.90 -7.32
C PRO A 99 15.22 13.19 -6.38
N ALA A 100 14.07 12.54 -6.61
CA ALA A 100 12.89 12.64 -5.76
C ALA A 100 13.11 12.12 -4.32
N TRP A 101 14.09 11.26 -4.07
CA TRP A 101 14.40 10.74 -2.73
C TRP A 101 14.97 11.82 -1.80
N SER A 102 15.63 12.82 -2.38
CA SER A 102 16.15 13.99 -1.65
C SER A 102 15.21 15.20 -1.69
N ASP A 103 13.97 15.03 -2.13
CA ASP A 103 12.96 16.08 -2.08
C ASP A 103 11.88 15.70 -1.05
N VAL A 104 11.88 16.41 0.08
CA VAL A 104 10.89 16.23 1.16
C VAL A 104 9.45 16.42 0.69
N LYS A 105 9.19 17.05 -0.47
CA LYS A 105 7.84 17.19 -1.03
C LYS A 105 7.43 15.99 -1.87
N LYS A 106 8.38 15.18 -2.36
CA LYS A 106 8.12 14.02 -3.24
C LYS A 106 8.03 12.70 -2.47
N ILE A 107 8.82 12.53 -1.41
CA ILE A 107 8.76 11.32 -0.57
C ILE A 107 8.64 11.70 0.92
N THR A 108 7.49 11.40 1.54
CA THR A 108 7.23 11.66 2.96
C THR A 108 6.66 10.48 3.73
N SER A 109 6.24 9.40 3.07
CA SER A 109 5.46 8.32 3.67
C SER A 109 6.04 6.92 3.49
N ILE A 110 7.22 6.83 2.87
CA ILE A 110 8.03 5.61 2.75
C ILE A 110 9.51 5.96 2.99
N ASP A 111 10.30 4.99 3.42
CA ASP A 111 11.76 5.13 3.53
C ASP A 111 12.41 4.74 2.20
N ALA A 112 12.92 5.73 1.46
CA ALA A 112 13.48 5.54 0.13
C ALA A 112 14.72 4.61 0.09
N TRP A 113 15.43 4.46 1.21
CA TRP A 113 16.56 3.53 1.35
C TRP A 113 16.15 2.18 1.95
N GLY A 114 14.86 2.00 2.26
CA GLY A 114 14.34 0.87 3.01
C GLY A 114 14.58 -0.50 2.38
N HIS A 115 14.75 -0.58 1.05
CA HIS A 115 15.00 -1.81 0.28
C HIS A 115 16.44 -2.29 0.33
N VAL A 116 17.37 -1.39 0.65
CA VAL A 116 18.81 -1.68 0.74
C VAL A 116 19.39 -1.37 2.12
N ALA A 117 18.53 -1.08 3.11
CA ALA A 117 18.95 -0.66 4.45
C ALA A 117 19.96 -1.62 5.10
N PRO A 118 19.78 -2.97 5.05
CA PRO A 118 20.77 -3.89 5.60
C PRO A 118 22.15 -3.81 4.95
N GLN A 119 22.21 -3.47 3.66
CA GLN A 119 23.45 -3.36 2.88
C GLN A 119 24.13 -2.02 3.12
N VAL A 120 23.41 -0.90 2.96
CA VAL A 120 24.02 0.44 3.03
C VAL A 120 24.31 0.89 4.47
N PHE A 121 23.59 0.34 5.45
CA PHE A 121 23.80 0.64 6.87
C PHE A 121 24.45 -0.52 7.64
N ARG A 122 25.17 -1.40 6.94
CA ARG A 122 25.78 -2.60 7.53
C ARG A 122 26.66 -2.30 8.75
N HIS A 123 27.41 -1.21 8.71
CA HIS A 123 28.27 -0.81 9.83
C HIS A 123 27.51 -0.51 11.13
N TYR A 124 26.21 -0.15 11.08
CA TYR A 124 25.36 -0.03 12.26
C TYR A 124 24.92 -1.40 12.77
N LEU A 125 24.56 -2.33 11.86
CA LEU A 125 24.22 -3.70 12.20
C LEU A 125 25.38 -4.42 12.89
N ASP A 126 26.60 -4.27 12.36
CA ASP A 126 27.81 -4.88 12.92
C ASP A 126 28.15 -4.33 14.32
N LYS A 127 27.72 -3.09 14.63
CA LYS A 127 27.80 -2.47 15.98
C LYS A 127 26.64 -2.87 16.89
N GLY A 128 25.78 -3.78 16.46
CA GLY A 128 24.63 -4.23 17.24
C GLY A 128 23.45 -3.26 17.24
N MET A 129 23.28 -2.39 16.25
CA MET A 129 22.01 -1.66 16.09
C MET A 129 20.93 -2.57 15.53
N ASP A 130 19.68 -2.44 15.99
CA ASP A 130 18.52 -3.15 15.44
C ASP A 130 17.79 -2.23 14.45
N LEU A 131 18.32 -2.18 13.24
CA LEU A 131 17.67 -1.59 12.07
C LEU A 131 17.13 -2.69 11.15
N ARG A 132 16.01 -2.43 10.49
CA ARG A 132 15.32 -3.42 9.64
C ARG A 132 14.89 -2.77 8.34
N PRO A 133 14.87 -3.52 7.22
CA PRO A 133 14.33 -3.02 5.97
C PRO A 133 12.83 -2.75 6.13
N THR A 134 12.38 -1.67 5.50
CA THR A 134 10.96 -1.26 5.42
C THR A 134 10.42 -1.44 4.01
N ILE A 135 11.29 -1.78 3.05
CA ILE A 135 10.92 -2.23 1.71
C ILE A 135 11.65 -3.54 1.46
N SER A 136 11.02 -4.49 0.77
CA SER A 136 11.69 -5.71 0.32
C SER A 136 11.25 -6.05 -1.09
N CYS A 137 12.21 -6.43 -1.94
CA CYS A 137 11.99 -6.68 -3.35
C CYS A 137 12.20 -8.15 -3.68
N THR A 138 11.38 -8.70 -4.59
CA THR A 138 11.50 -10.08 -5.06
C THR A 138 11.05 -10.23 -6.51
N LYS A 139 11.34 -11.38 -7.13
CA LYS A 139 10.81 -11.77 -8.45
C LYS A 139 9.95 -13.01 -8.29
N ALA A 140 8.88 -13.11 -9.06
CA ALA A 140 8.03 -14.31 -9.05
C ALA A 140 7.28 -14.46 -10.38
N HIS A 141 6.52 -15.55 -10.47
CA HIS A 141 5.45 -15.70 -11.45
C HIS A 141 4.09 -15.47 -10.80
N ILE A 142 3.17 -14.85 -11.52
CA ILE A 142 1.75 -14.77 -11.18
C ILE A 142 0.99 -15.75 -12.06
N LYS A 143 0.10 -16.52 -11.43
CA LYS A 143 -0.83 -17.42 -12.10
C LYS A 143 -2.24 -17.11 -11.61
N MET A 144 -3.16 -16.86 -12.53
CA MET A 144 -4.55 -16.55 -12.24
C MET A 144 -5.45 -17.10 -13.36
N PRO A 145 -6.64 -17.65 -13.04
CA PRO A 145 -7.58 -18.12 -14.06
C PRO A 145 -7.96 -17.08 -15.10
N GLU A 146 -8.04 -15.79 -14.72
CA GLU A 146 -8.37 -14.71 -15.65
C GLU A 146 -7.26 -14.41 -16.65
N LEU A 147 -6.00 -14.63 -16.28
CA LEU A 147 -4.88 -14.52 -17.21
C LEU A 147 -4.91 -15.67 -18.21
N ASP A 148 -5.24 -16.89 -17.76
CA ASP A 148 -5.45 -18.04 -18.66
C ASP A 148 -6.63 -17.79 -19.61
N ALA A 149 -7.74 -17.21 -19.12
CA ALA A 149 -8.88 -16.84 -19.94
C ALA A 149 -8.52 -15.75 -20.96
N ALA A 150 -7.75 -14.73 -20.56
CA ALA A 150 -7.24 -13.71 -21.47
C ALA A 150 -6.29 -14.31 -22.53
N HIS A 151 -5.41 -15.24 -22.13
CA HIS A 151 -4.56 -15.97 -23.08
C HIS A 151 -5.38 -16.76 -24.10
N LYS A 152 -6.37 -17.55 -23.65
CA LYS A 152 -7.26 -18.32 -24.52
C LYS A 152 -8.07 -17.43 -25.48
N ALA A 153 -8.40 -16.22 -25.06
CA ALA A 153 -9.05 -15.20 -25.89
C ALA A 153 -8.09 -14.47 -26.85
N GLY A 154 -6.81 -14.85 -26.91
CA GLY A 154 -5.78 -14.20 -27.73
C GLY A 154 -5.34 -12.82 -27.23
N ARG A 155 -5.77 -12.44 -26.03
CA ARG A 155 -5.55 -11.11 -25.43
C ARG A 155 -4.19 -10.96 -24.75
N LEU A 156 -3.56 -12.06 -24.37
CA LEU A 156 -2.23 -12.16 -23.76
C LEU A 156 -1.44 -13.28 -24.45
N PRO A 157 -0.81 -13.05 -25.62
CA PRO A 157 -0.02 -14.06 -26.29
C PRO A 157 1.23 -14.44 -25.50
N LEU A 158 1.75 -15.64 -25.71
CA LEU A 158 3.05 -16.06 -25.18
C LEU A 158 4.16 -15.26 -25.85
N ASP A 159 5.05 -14.67 -25.06
CA ASP A 159 6.26 -13.99 -25.55
C ASP A 159 7.57 -14.59 -24.99
N GLY A 160 7.45 -15.56 -24.08
CA GLY A 160 8.59 -16.24 -23.45
C GLY A 160 9.40 -15.36 -22.49
N LYS A 161 8.94 -14.13 -22.20
CA LYS A 161 9.65 -13.14 -21.37
C LYS A 161 8.78 -12.59 -20.24
N ILE A 162 7.60 -12.07 -20.58
CA ILE A 162 6.62 -11.52 -19.64
C ILE A 162 5.52 -12.55 -19.43
N VAL A 163 5.00 -13.10 -20.52
CA VAL A 163 3.97 -14.14 -20.49
C VAL A 163 4.62 -15.44 -20.97
N VAL A 164 4.76 -16.38 -20.05
CA VAL A 164 5.42 -17.66 -20.26
C VAL A 164 4.44 -18.81 -20.10
N GLN A 165 4.77 -19.95 -20.70
CA GLN A 165 3.99 -21.17 -20.50
C GLN A 165 4.06 -21.57 -19.03
N GLY A 166 2.90 -21.80 -18.41
CA GLY A 166 2.80 -22.31 -17.05
C GLY A 166 3.38 -23.72 -16.95
N LYS A 167 3.77 -24.10 -15.73
CA LYS A 167 4.26 -25.46 -15.47
C LYS A 167 3.12 -26.39 -15.05
N ALA A 168 3.15 -27.62 -15.56
CA ALA A 168 2.21 -28.66 -15.12
C ALA A 168 2.35 -28.88 -13.62
N GLN A 169 1.22 -28.91 -12.91
CA GLN A 169 1.21 -29.18 -11.49
C GLN A 169 1.51 -30.66 -11.23
N PRO A 170 2.16 -30.99 -10.10
CA PRO A 170 2.33 -32.39 -9.69
C PRO A 170 0.97 -33.10 -9.63
N GLY A 171 0.80 -34.17 -10.42
CA GLY A 171 -0.45 -34.93 -10.51
C GLY A 171 -1.46 -34.43 -11.55
N ALA A 172 -1.11 -33.41 -12.35
CA ALA A 172 -1.93 -32.98 -13.48
C ALA A 172 -2.10 -34.10 -14.53
N ALA A 173 -3.23 -34.10 -15.23
CA ALA A 173 -3.47 -35.07 -16.28
C ALA A 173 -2.46 -34.91 -17.43
N PRO A 174 -2.08 -35.98 -18.16
CA PRO A 174 -1.04 -35.92 -19.20
C PRO A 174 -1.23 -34.86 -20.29
N ASN A 175 -2.48 -34.43 -20.53
CA ASN A 175 -2.85 -33.44 -21.55
C ASN A 175 -3.51 -32.19 -20.95
N GLU A 176 -3.37 -31.97 -19.65
CA GLU A 176 -3.90 -30.76 -19.00
C GLU A 176 -3.09 -29.55 -19.45
N ASP A 177 -3.77 -28.56 -20.05
CA ASP A 177 -3.15 -27.28 -20.39
C ASP A 177 -2.73 -26.58 -19.08
N PRO A 178 -1.42 -26.40 -18.83
CA PRO A 178 -0.97 -25.78 -17.60
C PRO A 178 -1.23 -24.28 -17.60
N GLY A 179 -1.83 -23.69 -18.65
CA GLY A 179 -2.13 -22.28 -18.77
C GLY A 179 -0.85 -21.44 -18.89
N ILE A 180 -0.96 -20.16 -18.55
CA ILE A 180 0.16 -19.22 -18.56
C ILE A 180 0.61 -18.84 -17.14
N GLU A 181 1.81 -18.30 -17.09
CA GLU A 181 2.41 -17.63 -15.94
C GLU A 181 2.94 -16.27 -16.40
N VAL A 182 2.90 -15.28 -15.51
CA VAL A 182 3.38 -13.93 -15.81
C VAL A 182 4.57 -13.58 -14.92
N CYS A 183 5.72 -13.31 -15.54
CA CYS A 183 6.94 -12.86 -14.87
C CYS A 183 6.74 -11.46 -14.30
N VAL A 184 7.03 -11.29 -13.01
CA VAL A 184 6.82 -10.03 -12.30
C VAL A 184 7.94 -9.76 -11.30
N SER A 185 8.33 -8.50 -11.20
CA SER A 185 9.14 -7.99 -10.08
C SER A 185 8.20 -7.35 -9.07
N LYS A 186 8.39 -7.60 -7.78
CA LYS A 186 7.50 -7.14 -6.72
C LYS A 186 8.26 -6.39 -5.63
N ALA A 187 7.62 -5.44 -4.99
CA ALA A 187 8.13 -4.81 -3.77
C ALA A 187 7.04 -4.76 -2.70
N ALA A 188 7.33 -5.22 -1.49
CA ALA A 188 6.51 -4.95 -0.31
C ALA A 188 7.04 -3.67 0.36
N VAL A 189 6.16 -2.76 0.73
CA VAL A 189 6.51 -1.42 1.24
C VAL A 189 5.74 -1.16 2.53
N ASP A 190 6.44 -1.09 3.66
CA ASP A 190 5.91 -0.62 4.93
C ASP A 190 5.93 0.91 4.99
N PRO A 191 4.92 1.53 5.64
CA PRO A 191 4.84 2.98 5.76
C PRO A 191 5.91 3.51 6.73
N VAL A 192 6.61 4.56 6.30
CA VAL A 192 7.56 5.30 7.14
C VAL A 192 7.34 6.79 6.91
N TRP A 193 6.76 7.46 7.89
CA TRP A 193 6.30 8.83 7.75
C TRP A 193 7.31 9.82 8.28
N TYR A 194 7.72 10.75 7.43
CA TYR A 194 8.32 12.02 7.85
C TYR A 194 7.21 12.99 8.24
N LEU A 195 6.99 13.13 9.55
CA LEU A 195 5.86 13.85 10.13
C LEU A 195 5.70 15.29 9.63
N PRO A 196 6.77 16.11 9.48
CA PRO A 196 6.64 17.45 8.92
C PRO A 196 6.10 17.45 7.50
N GLY A 197 6.61 16.55 6.64
CA GLY A 197 6.18 16.45 5.25
C GLY A 197 4.77 15.88 5.09
N VAL A 198 4.39 14.90 5.92
CA VAL A 198 3.01 14.39 5.96
C VAL A 198 2.04 15.49 6.40
N ALA A 199 2.38 16.26 7.44
CA ALA A 199 1.55 17.36 7.91
C ALA A 199 1.34 18.44 6.83
N ASP A 200 2.42 18.84 6.15
CA ASP A 200 2.39 19.79 5.03
C ASP A 200 1.45 19.32 3.91
N ARG A 201 1.57 18.06 3.48
CA ARG A 201 0.69 17.48 2.45
C ARG A 201 -0.77 17.38 2.85
N LEU A 202 -1.05 17.24 4.14
CA LEU A 202 -2.40 17.21 4.68
C LEU A 202 -2.94 18.62 4.98
N GLY A 203 -2.14 19.67 4.80
CA GLY A 203 -2.54 21.06 5.05
C GLY A 203 -2.75 21.37 6.53
N ILE A 204 -2.08 20.64 7.44
CA ILE A 204 -2.19 20.81 8.89
C ILE A 204 -0.81 21.01 9.52
N SER A 205 -0.77 21.50 10.75
CA SER A 205 0.51 21.62 11.48
C SER A 205 1.01 20.26 11.97
N GLU A 206 2.33 20.09 12.06
CA GLU A 206 2.95 18.87 12.62
C GLU A 206 2.43 18.58 14.04
N ALA A 207 2.23 19.63 14.85
CA ALA A 207 1.69 19.50 16.20
C ALA A 207 0.25 18.97 16.21
N MET A 208 -0.60 19.46 15.30
CA MET A 208 -1.97 18.98 15.15
C MET A 208 -1.99 17.52 14.68
N LEU A 209 -1.17 17.16 13.68
CA LEU A 209 -1.03 15.79 13.21
C LEU A 209 -0.65 14.84 14.35
N ARG A 210 0.41 15.16 15.08
CA ARG A 210 0.89 14.36 16.22
C ARG A 210 -0.17 14.18 17.30
N ARG A 211 -0.82 15.28 17.68
CA ARG A 211 -1.87 15.27 18.72
C ARG A 211 -3.05 14.42 18.28
N SER A 212 -3.53 14.59 17.05
CA SER A 212 -4.63 13.82 16.49
C SER A 212 -4.29 12.33 16.43
N LEU A 213 -3.09 11.96 15.95
CA LEU A 213 -2.61 10.58 15.93
C LEU A 213 -2.60 9.97 17.34
N PHE A 214 -2.11 10.68 18.35
CA PHE A 214 -2.08 10.19 19.73
C PHE A 214 -3.48 10.05 20.33
N GLU A 215 -4.31 11.09 20.27
CA GLU A 215 -5.64 11.12 20.89
C GLU A 215 -6.59 10.10 20.25
N HIS A 216 -6.62 10.02 18.91
CA HIS A 216 -7.55 9.14 18.18
C HIS A 216 -7.06 7.70 18.00
N SER A 217 -5.81 7.39 18.37
CA SER A 217 -5.32 6.01 18.46
C SER A 217 -5.46 5.42 19.87
N GLY A 218 -6.11 6.11 20.81
CA GLY A 218 -6.22 5.66 22.20
C GLY A 218 -4.92 5.79 22.98
N GLY A 219 -4.08 6.79 22.63
CA GLY A 219 -2.82 7.07 23.31
C GLY A 219 -1.65 6.20 22.85
N MET A 220 -1.72 5.58 21.67
CA MET A 220 -0.57 4.83 21.13
C MET A 220 0.61 5.77 20.89
N TYR A 221 1.79 5.31 21.30
CA TYR A 221 3.08 6.02 21.18
C TYR A 221 3.09 7.42 21.82
N PRO A 222 3.28 7.51 23.15
CA PRO A 222 3.44 8.79 23.86
C PRO A 222 4.54 9.68 23.29
N GLU A 223 5.51 9.13 22.57
CA GLU A 223 6.55 9.86 21.86
C GLU A 223 6.02 10.82 20.78
N LEU A 224 4.82 10.61 20.26
CA LEU A 224 4.17 11.58 19.36
C LEU A 224 4.04 12.96 20.03
N ILE A 225 3.82 12.99 21.35
CA ILE A 225 3.71 14.21 22.17
C ILE A 225 5.03 14.54 22.85
N THR A 226 5.68 13.54 23.44
CA THR A 226 6.85 13.74 24.33
C THR A 226 8.18 13.88 23.58
N ARG A 227 8.24 13.51 22.29
CA ARG A 227 9.46 13.55 21.46
C ARG A 227 9.28 14.35 20.17
N PRO A 228 9.17 15.69 20.28
CA PRO A 228 9.07 16.56 19.12
C PRO A 228 10.34 16.57 18.24
N ASP A 229 11.48 16.13 18.78
CA ASP A 229 12.76 15.96 18.07
C ASP A 229 12.74 14.76 17.10
N MET A 230 11.95 13.72 17.37
CA MET A 230 11.82 12.56 16.49
C MET A 230 10.85 12.86 15.36
N LYS A 231 11.37 13.12 14.15
CA LYS A 231 10.55 13.51 12.99
C LYS A 231 10.01 12.34 12.16
N VAL A 232 10.41 11.11 12.46
CA VAL A 232 10.00 9.92 11.72
C VAL A 232 9.09 9.04 12.57
N PHE A 233 8.03 8.51 11.94
CA PHE A 233 7.04 7.64 12.56
C PHE A 233 6.77 6.42 11.67
N LEU A 234 6.82 5.23 12.23
CA LEU A 234 6.40 3.99 11.58
C LEU A 234 5.01 3.63 12.12
N PRO A 235 3.93 4.08 11.47
CA PRO A 235 2.57 3.80 11.92
C PRO A 235 2.27 2.29 11.83
N PRO A 236 1.51 1.73 12.78
CA PRO A 236 1.12 0.32 12.78
C PRO A 236 -0.06 0.07 11.83
N ILE A 237 0.04 0.59 10.60
CA ILE A 237 -0.96 0.43 9.54
C ILE A 237 -0.41 -0.48 8.45
N SER A 238 -1.31 -1.02 7.64
CA SER A 238 -0.92 -1.84 6.50
C SER A 238 -0.22 -1.01 5.42
N GLY A 239 0.89 -1.54 4.90
CA GLY A 239 1.62 -0.97 3.78
C GLY A 239 1.04 -1.28 2.40
N SER A 240 1.88 -1.25 1.37
CA SER A 240 1.49 -1.52 -0.02
C SER A 240 2.37 -2.59 -0.68
N THR A 241 1.87 -3.16 -1.77
CA THR A 241 2.65 -4.06 -2.63
C THR A 241 2.68 -3.50 -4.05
N VAL A 242 3.87 -3.42 -4.62
CA VAL A 242 4.11 -3.01 -6.01
C VAL A 242 4.33 -4.26 -6.84
N TYR A 243 3.70 -4.30 -8.01
CA TYR A 243 3.93 -5.29 -9.06
C TYR A 243 4.41 -4.56 -10.31
N ILE A 244 5.54 -4.99 -10.85
CA ILE A 244 6.18 -4.42 -12.03
C ILE A 244 6.26 -5.51 -13.10
N PHE A 245 5.57 -5.29 -14.21
CA PHE A 245 5.56 -6.12 -15.40
C PHE A 245 6.52 -5.49 -16.42
N GLY A 246 7.40 -6.29 -17.02
CA GLY A 246 8.51 -5.77 -17.81
C GLY A 246 9.78 -5.62 -16.98
N LYS A 247 10.72 -4.84 -17.48
CA LYS A 247 11.99 -4.60 -16.80
C LYS A 247 11.83 -3.48 -15.75
N PRO A 248 12.24 -3.68 -14.48
CA PRO A 248 12.13 -2.64 -13.45
C PRO A 248 12.88 -1.34 -13.75
N GLU A 249 13.90 -1.38 -14.61
CA GLU A 249 14.59 -0.18 -15.08
C GLU A 249 13.74 0.65 -16.05
N ASP A 250 12.85 0.04 -16.83
CA ASP A 250 12.06 0.74 -17.84
C ASP A 250 11.04 1.71 -17.21
N VAL A 251 10.62 1.49 -15.95
CA VAL A 251 9.63 2.35 -15.25
C VAL A 251 10.11 3.79 -15.05
N ARG A 252 11.42 4.03 -15.07
CA ARG A 252 12.01 5.37 -14.88
C ARG A 252 12.49 6.02 -16.18
N ASP A 253 12.40 5.30 -17.29
CA ASP A 253 12.77 5.81 -18.61
C ASP A 253 11.57 6.57 -19.22
N PRO A 254 11.65 7.90 -19.38
CA PRO A 254 10.54 8.70 -19.89
C PRO A 254 10.20 8.42 -21.36
N THR A 255 11.06 7.70 -22.10
CA THR A 255 10.81 7.29 -23.49
C THR A 255 9.95 6.03 -23.59
N LYS A 256 9.79 5.28 -22.48
CA LYS A 256 9.00 4.05 -22.44
C LYS A 256 7.53 4.34 -22.23
N GLU A 257 6.69 3.47 -22.78
CA GLU A 257 5.27 3.43 -22.46
C GLU A 257 5.09 2.87 -21.04
N ILE A 258 4.48 3.66 -20.15
CA ILE A 258 4.22 3.26 -18.76
C ILE A 258 2.73 3.19 -18.51
N THR A 259 2.24 2.00 -18.12
CA THR A 259 0.83 1.81 -17.71
C THR A 259 0.76 1.60 -16.20
N VAL A 260 -0.02 2.43 -15.51
CA VAL A 260 -0.13 2.41 -14.05
C VAL A 260 -1.56 2.16 -13.60
N ARG A 261 -1.71 1.24 -12.64
CA ARG A 261 -2.93 1.05 -11.84
C ARG A 261 -2.61 1.21 -10.36
N VAL A 262 -3.19 2.22 -9.73
CA VAL A 262 -3.19 2.33 -8.27
C VAL A 262 -4.50 1.79 -7.73
N HIS A 263 -4.42 0.70 -6.98
CA HIS A 263 -5.55 -0.02 -6.43
C HIS A 263 -5.59 0.12 -4.91
N ASP A 264 -6.78 0.37 -4.36
CA ASP A 264 -7.00 0.26 -2.92
C ASP A 264 -7.75 -1.04 -2.67
N GLU A 265 -7.30 -1.79 -1.67
CA GLU A 265 -7.81 -3.09 -1.29
C GLU A 265 -9.33 -3.14 -1.14
N CYS A 266 -9.91 -4.20 -1.66
CA CYS A 266 -11.29 -4.60 -1.46
C CYS A 266 -11.33 -6.13 -1.38
N ASN A 267 -11.00 -6.69 -0.21
CA ASN A 267 -10.83 -8.13 0.02
C ASN A 267 -11.98 -8.97 -0.55
N GLY A 268 -13.22 -8.63 -0.22
CA GLY A 268 -14.41 -9.34 -0.70
C GLY A 268 -14.56 -9.42 -2.22
N SER A 269 -14.12 -8.40 -2.96
CA SER A 269 -14.15 -8.42 -4.43
C SER A 269 -12.86 -9.02 -4.99
N ASP A 270 -11.71 -8.49 -4.56
CA ASP A 270 -10.39 -8.83 -5.07
C ASP A 270 -10.04 -10.31 -4.89
N VAL A 271 -10.48 -10.94 -3.78
CA VAL A 271 -10.20 -12.35 -3.48
C VAL A 271 -11.38 -13.24 -3.86
N PHE A 272 -12.60 -12.87 -3.43
CA PHE A 272 -13.78 -13.75 -3.50
C PHE A 272 -14.74 -13.43 -4.64
N GLY A 273 -14.48 -12.39 -5.44
CA GLY A 273 -15.28 -12.08 -6.63
C GLY A 273 -16.67 -11.53 -6.34
N SER A 274 -16.88 -10.85 -5.20
CA SER A 274 -18.14 -10.16 -4.91
C SER A 274 -18.55 -9.21 -6.04
N ASP A 275 -19.82 -9.29 -6.44
CA ASP A 275 -20.48 -8.58 -7.55
C ASP A 275 -21.05 -7.20 -7.17
N ILE A 276 -20.94 -6.82 -5.88
CA ILE A 276 -21.47 -5.56 -5.32
C ILE A 276 -20.61 -4.35 -5.70
N CYS A 277 -19.36 -4.58 -6.13
CA CYS A 277 -18.46 -3.50 -6.53
C CYS A 277 -17.56 -3.87 -7.70
N THR A 278 -17.00 -2.83 -8.33
CA THR A 278 -16.14 -2.94 -9.51
C THR A 278 -14.65 -3.17 -9.21
N CYS A 279 -14.28 -3.43 -7.95
CA CYS A 279 -12.88 -3.50 -7.53
C CYS A 279 -12.06 -4.57 -8.27
N ARG A 280 -12.49 -5.85 -8.26
CA ARG A 280 -11.79 -6.93 -8.96
C ARG A 280 -11.76 -6.74 -10.48
N PRO A 281 -12.89 -6.48 -11.18
CA PRO A 281 -12.86 -6.25 -12.63
C PRO A 281 -11.86 -5.16 -13.04
N TYR A 282 -11.77 -4.09 -12.27
CA TYR A 282 -10.88 -2.99 -12.56
C TYR A 282 -9.41 -3.28 -12.21
N LEU A 283 -9.17 -4.07 -11.15
CA LEU A 283 -7.84 -4.59 -10.84
C LEU A 283 -7.33 -5.49 -11.97
N LEU A 284 -8.17 -6.42 -12.44
CA LEU A 284 -7.84 -7.34 -13.55
C LEU A 284 -7.60 -6.59 -14.85
N TYR A 285 -8.42 -5.59 -15.17
CA TYR A 285 -8.21 -4.73 -16.34
C TYR A 285 -6.85 -4.00 -16.25
N GLY A 286 -6.53 -3.43 -15.09
CA GLY A 286 -5.24 -2.79 -14.85
C GLY A 286 -4.05 -3.74 -14.97
N ILE A 287 -4.17 -4.98 -14.47
CA ILE A 287 -3.14 -6.01 -14.61
C ILE A 287 -2.96 -6.41 -16.08
N GLU A 288 -4.04 -6.67 -16.82
CA GLU A 288 -3.97 -7.06 -18.22
C GLU A 288 -3.31 -5.98 -19.09
N GLU A 289 -3.70 -4.71 -18.92
CA GLU A 289 -3.10 -3.59 -19.66
C GLU A 289 -1.64 -3.35 -19.27
N ALA A 290 -1.30 -3.51 -17.99
CA ALA A 290 0.08 -3.45 -17.51
C ALA A 290 0.96 -4.54 -18.17
N ILE A 291 0.44 -5.77 -18.25
CA ILE A 291 1.13 -6.88 -18.94
C ILE A 291 1.31 -6.56 -20.42
N ARG A 292 0.24 -6.18 -21.12
CA ARG A 292 0.30 -5.85 -22.55
C ARG A 292 1.31 -4.75 -22.87
N THR A 293 1.37 -3.73 -22.02
CA THR A 293 2.34 -2.63 -22.14
C THR A 293 3.77 -3.17 -22.04
N ALA A 294 4.01 -4.08 -21.09
CA ALA A 294 5.30 -4.75 -20.97
C ALA A 294 5.64 -5.62 -22.20
N GLN A 295 4.67 -6.34 -22.77
CA GLN A 295 4.89 -7.14 -23.99
C GLN A 295 5.27 -6.27 -25.21
N ARG A 296 4.78 -5.02 -25.27
CA ARG A 296 5.14 -4.03 -26.30
C ARG A 296 6.50 -3.36 -26.08
N GLY A 297 7.22 -3.69 -25.01
CA GLY A 297 8.54 -3.14 -24.69
C GLY A 297 8.53 -1.90 -23.80
N GLY A 298 7.37 -1.56 -23.20
CA GLY A 298 7.23 -0.62 -22.11
C GLY A 298 7.28 -1.32 -20.74
N ALA A 299 6.66 -0.71 -19.72
CA ALA A 299 6.51 -1.32 -18.41
C ALA A 299 5.10 -1.09 -17.81
N GLY A 300 4.61 -2.08 -17.10
CA GLY A 300 3.36 -2.03 -16.37
C GLY A 300 3.59 -1.98 -14.87
N VAL A 301 2.88 -1.13 -14.14
CA VAL A 301 2.98 -1.02 -12.68
C VAL A 301 1.59 -1.09 -12.04
N VAL A 302 1.40 -2.05 -11.14
CA VAL A 302 0.20 -2.13 -10.29
C VAL A 302 0.63 -1.93 -8.84
N ILE A 303 0.09 -0.91 -8.19
CA ILE A 303 0.33 -0.64 -6.76
C ILE A 303 -0.93 -0.99 -5.99
N TYR A 304 -0.83 -1.96 -5.09
CA TYR A 304 -1.92 -2.44 -4.25
C TYR A 304 -1.75 -1.89 -2.83
N PHE A 305 -2.55 -0.87 -2.47
CA PHE A 305 -2.60 -0.30 -1.13
C PHE A 305 -3.62 -1.04 -0.28
N ARG A 306 -3.21 -1.49 0.91
CA ARG A 306 -4.09 -2.17 1.88
C ARG A 306 -4.94 -1.18 2.68
N LYS A 307 -5.87 -0.52 1.97
CA LYS A 307 -6.77 0.54 2.48
C LYS A 307 -8.24 0.14 2.31
N GLU A 308 -8.62 -0.99 2.91
CA GLU A 308 -9.97 -1.55 2.83
C GLU A 308 -11.06 -0.52 3.18
N GLY A 309 -12.16 -0.57 2.43
CA GLY A 309 -13.37 0.20 2.71
C GLY A 309 -13.15 1.71 2.72
N ARG A 310 -12.26 2.25 1.87
CA ARG A 310 -11.85 3.66 1.89
C ARG A 310 -11.19 4.08 3.20
N ALA A 311 -10.38 3.18 3.76
CA ALA A 311 -9.76 3.30 5.07
C ALA A 311 -10.77 3.40 6.24
N LEU A 312 -12.02 2.97 6.05
CA LEU A 312 -13.02 2.79 7.12
C LEU A 312 -12.98 1.37 7.72
N GLY A 313 -12.36 0.42 7.02
CA GLY A 313 -12.34 -0.99 7.39
C GLY A 313 -13.58 -1.77 6.95
N GLU A 314 -13.46 -3.10 7.02
CA GLU A 314 -14.45 -4.04 6.48
C GLU A 314 -15.77 -4.05 7.27
N VAL A 315 -15.72 -3.88 8.60
CA VAL A 315 -16.92 -3.83 9.45
C VAL A 315 -17.84 -2.69 9.04
N ILE A 316 -17.29 -1.47 8.88
CA ILE A 316 -18.05 -0.30 8.46
C ILE A 316 -18.60 -0.49 7.05
N LYS A 317 -17.80 -1.03 6.13
CA LYS A 317 -18.23 -1.37 4.78
C LYS A 317 -19.47 -2.28 4.78
N TYR A 318 -19.48 -3.33 5.59
CA TYR A 318 -20.61 -4.25 5.67
C TYR A 318 -21.84 -3.61 6.32
N LEU A 319 -21.66 -2.77 7.35
CA LEU A 319 -22.76 -1.97 7.90
C LEU A 319 -23.38 -1.06 6.84
N VAL A 320 -22.56 -0.42 5.99
CA VAL A 320 -23.04 0.42 4.88
C VAL A 320 -23.78 -0.42 3.83
N TYR A 321 -23.26 -1.59 3.43
CA TYR A 321 -23.95 -2.49 2.49
C TYR A 321 -25.30 -2.94 3.04
N ASN A 322 -25.35 -3.34 4.31
CA ASN A 322 -26.57 -3.71 4.99
C ASN A 322 -27.58 -2.54 5.04
N ALA A 323 -27.11 -1.33 5.35
CA ALA A 323 -27.96 -0.14 5.38
C ALA A 323 -28.48 0.27 3.99
N ARG A 324 -27.70 0.01 2.92
CA ARG A 324 -28.12 0.21 1.53
C ARG A 324 -29.20 -0.79 1.13
N LYS A 325 -28.95 -2.10 1.34
CA LYS A 325 -29.87 -3.18 0.96
C LYS A 325 -31.20 -3.17 1.73
N ARG A 326 -31.18 -2.80 3.01
CA ARG A 326 -32.42 -2.64 3.81
C ARG A 326 -33.21 -1.37 3.47
N GLY A 327 -32.57 -0.42 2.79
CA GLY A 327 -33.22 0.75 2.23
C GLY A 327 -33.46 0.57 0.73
N VAL A 328 -33.47 1.68 0.00
CA VAL A 328 -33.38 1.67 -1.47
C VAL A 328 -31.91 1.77 -1.83
N ASP A 329 -31.34 0.73 -2.43
CA ASP A 329 -29.97 0.75 -2.94
C ASP A 329 -29.89 1.53 -4.26
N SER A 330 -29.98 2.86 -4.17
CA SER A 330 -29.89 3.75 -5.33
C SER A 330 -28.56 4.50 -5.38
N ALA A 331 -28.13 4.84 -6.60
CA ALA A 331 -26.91 5.61 -6.81
C ALA A 331 -26.97 6.97 -6.08
N ALA A 332 -28.15 7.58 -6.01
CA ALA A 332 -28.39 8.84 -5.28
C ALA A 332 -28.10 8.75 -3.78
N ASN A 333 -28.34 7.60 -3.15
CA ASN A 333 -28.14 7.41 -1.71
C ASN A 333 -26.78 6.79 -1.35
N TYR A 334 -25.98 6.40 -2.33
CA TYR A 334 -24.75 5.62 -2.16
C TYR A 334 -23.80 6.24 -1.12
N PHE A 335 -23.43 7.52 -1.31
CA PHE A 335 -22.50 8.19 -0.39
C PHE A 335 -23.19 8.59 0.91
N LYS A 336 -24.49 8.93 0.86
CA LYS A 336 -25.24 9.35 2.05
C LYS A 336 -25.29 8.25 3.11
N ARG A 337 -25.44 6.99 2.69
CA ARG A 337 -25.40 5.84 3.60
C ARG A 337 -24.03 5.66 4.26
N THR A 338 -22.95 5.94 3.52
CA THR A 338 -21.60 5.92 4.08
C THR A 338 -21.45 7.00 5.16
N GLU A 339 -21.86 8.24 4.88
CA GLU A 339 -21.81 9.34 5.85
C GLU A 339 -22.65 9.06 7.10
N ASN A 340 -23.85 8.49 6.93
CA ASN A 340 -24.72 8.20 8.07
C ASN A 340 -24.10 7.17 9.04
N VAL A 341 -23.30 6.22 8.53
CA VAL A 341 -22.67 5.17 9.35
C VAL A 341 -21.29 5.59 9.85
N ALA A 342 -20.49 6.22 9.00
CA ALA A 342 -19.08 6.51 9.26
C ALA A 342 -18.78 7.98 9.62
N GLY A 343 -19.76 8.88 9.47
CA GLY A 343 -19.59 10.33 9.61
C GLY A 343 -18.89 11.02 8.43
N VAL A 344 -18.26 10.25 7.54
CA VAL A 344 -17.51 10.75 6.36
C VAL A 344 -17.65 9.80 5.17
N LYS A 345 -17.38 10.28 3.95
CA LYS A 345 -17.45 9.47 2.71
C LYS A 345 -16.18 8.65 2.42
N ASP A 346 -15.03 9.14 2.89
CA ASP A 346 -13.70 8.62 2.56
C ASP A 346 -12.68 9.08 3.62
N MET A 347 -11.80 8.18 4.06
CA MET A 347 -10.69 8.47 4.98
C MET A 347 -9.32 8.18 4.35
N ARG A 348 -9.26 7.95 3.04
CA ARG A 348 -7.99 7.69 2.35
C ARG A 348 -7.23 8.98 2.12
N PHE A 349 -6.01 9.03 2.65
CA PHE A 349 -5.02 10.04 2.30
C PHE A 349 -4.35 9.65 0.97
N GLN A 350 -4.95 10.02 -0.15
CA GLN A 350 -4.39 9.76 -1.48
C GLN A 350 -3.16 10.62 -1.76
N ALA A 351 -3.00 11.78 -1.10
CA ALA A 351 -1.82 12.63 -1.24
C ALA A 351 -0.49 11.95 -0.90
N LEU A 352 -0.52 10.85 -0.13
CA LEU A 352 0.67 10.06 0.22
C LEU A 352 0.98 8.94 -0.79
N MET A 353 0.00 8.53 -1.61
CA MET A 353 0.19 7.44 -2.57
C MET A 353 1.28 7.66 -3.62
N PRO A 354 1.62 8.90 -4.08
CA PRO A 354 2.60 9.06 -5.15
C PRO A 354 4.03 8.73 -4.74
N ASP A 355 4.34 8.60 -3.45
CA ASP A 355 5.71 8.39 -2.97
C ASP A 355 6.34 7.13 -3.52
N VAL A 356 5.57 6.07 -3.68
CA VAL A 356 6.03 4.82 -4.28
C VAL A 356 6.37 5.01 -5.76
N LEU A 357 5.63 5.86 -6.49
CA LEU A 357 5.94 6.21 -7.88
C LEU A 357 7.24 7.02 -7.96
N HIS A 358 7.42 8.00 -7.06
CA HIS A 358 8.66 8.77 -6.94
C HIS A 358 9.86 7.90 -6.55
N TRP A 359 9.65 6.91 -5.68
CA TRP A 359 10.67 5.94 -5.31
C TRP A 359 11.16 5.12 -6.50
N LEU A 360 10.24 4.69 -7.36
CA LEU A 360 10.55 4.00 -8.62
C LEU A 360 11.23 4.91 -9.66
N GLY A 361 11.12 6.23 -9.53
CA GLY A 361 11.64 7.21 -10.49
C GLY A 361 10.67 7.55 -11.61
N ILE A 362 9.38 7.24 -11.45
CA ILE A 362 8.36 7.54 -12.45
C ILE A 362 8.13 9.05 -12.47
N THR A 363 8.36 9.66 -13.63
CA THR A 363 8.08 11.09 -13.89
C THR A 363 6.92 11.29 -14.87
N LYS A 364 6.60 10.25 -15.65
CA LYS A 364 5.56 10.24 -16.67
C LYS A 364 4.81 8.91 -16.67
N ILE A 365 3.48 8.98 -16.75
CA ILE A 365 2.59 7.84 -16.94
C ILE A 365 1.90 8.00 -18.28
N THR A 366 2.08 7.05 -19.19
CA THR A 366 1.40 7.08 -20.49
C THR A 366 -0.06 6.69 -20.35
N ASN A 367 -0.36 5.62 -19.60
CA ASN A 367 -1.72 5.13 -19.42
C ASN A 367 -2.05 4.97 -17.93
N MET A 368 -2.95 5.79 -17.39
CA MET A 368 -3.49 5.60 -16.05
C MET A 368 -4.83 4.86 -16.12
N ILE A 369 -4.90 3.68 -15.49
CA ILE A 369 -6.11 2.88 -15.42
C ILE A 369 -6.90 3.26 -14.14
N SER A 370 -7.68 4.34 -14.20
CA SER A 370 -8.41 4.86 -13.04
C SER A 370 -9.48 5.89 -13.43
N MET A 371 -10.64 5.79 -12.79
CA MET A 371 -11.68 6.83 -12.81
C MET A 371 -11.61 7.78 -11.61
N SER A 372 -10.69 7.56 -10.65
CA SER A 372 -10.62 8.38 -9.43
C SER A 372 -9.81 9.66 -9.61
N ASP A 373 -10.47 10.82 -9.48
CA ASP A 373 -9.80 12.12 -9.55
C ASP A 373 -8.88 12.34 -8.37
N MET A 374 -9.27 11.90 -7.16
CA MET A 374 -8.39 11.94 -5.99
C MET A 374 -7.02 11.28 -6.23
N LYS A 375 -6.97 10.20 -7.04
CA LYS A 375 -5.70 9.55 -7.42
C LYS A 375 -4.98 10.32 -8.51
N TYR A 376 -5.71 10.74 -9.55
CA TYR A 376 -5.15 11.52 -10.64
C TYR A 376 -4.53 12.82 -10.14
N ASP A 377 -5.29 13.61 -9.37
CA ASP A 377 -4.88 14.88 -8.80
C ASP A 377 -3.68 14.71 -7.85
N ALA A 378 -3.67 13.67 -7.01
CA ALA A 378 -2.53 13.38 -6.14
C ALA A 378 -1.25 13.11 -6.95
N ILE A 379 -1.34 12.34 -8.04
CA ILE A 379 -0.20 12.03 -8.90
C ILE A 379 0.28 13.29 -9.63
N VAL A 380 -0.63 14.03 -10.29
CA VAL A 380 -0.29 15.23 -11.07
C VAL A 380 0.24 16.35 -10.19
N SER A 381 -0.40 16.62 -9.04
CA SER A 381 0.08 17.63 -8.07
C SER A 381 1.44 17.27 -7.47
N SER A 382 1.79 15.98 -7.42
CA SER A 382 3.13 15.52 -7.04
C SER A 382 4.17 15.70 -8.16
N GLY A 383 3.79 16.20 -9.33
CA GLY A 383 4.66 16.52 -10.46
C GLY A 383 4.91 15.37 -11.44
N ILE A 384 4.07 14.33 -11.42
CA ILE A 384 4.10 13.24 -12.41
C ILE A 384 3.05 13.53 -13.49
N THR A 385 3.45 13.60 -14.76
CA THR A 385 2.52 13.85 -15.85
C THR A 385 1.76 12.58 -16.24
N ILE A 386 0.48 12.71 -16.60
CA ILE A 386 -0.35 11.61 -17.10
C ILE A 386 -0.81 11.97 -18.52
N GLU A 387 -0.50 11.13 -19.50
CA GLU A 387 -0.87 11.36 -20.91
C GLU A 387 -2.32 10.92 -21.18
N ASN A 388 -2.64 9.67 -20.83
CA ASN A 388 -3.96 9.08 -21.08
C ASN A 388 -4.56 8.52 -19.79
N ARG A 389 -5.89 8.63 -19.67
CA ARG A 389 -6.67 8.11 -18.55
C ARG A 389 -7.82 7.25 -19.05
N TYR A 390 -7.89 6.03 -18.54
CA TYR A 390 -8.86 5.02 -18.97
C TYR A 390 -9.82 4.69 -17.84
N GLU A 391 -11.12 4.74 -18.16
CA GLU A 391 -12.18 4.16 -17.34
C GLU A 391 -12.26 2.64 -17.52
N ILE A 392 -13.01 1.96 -16.66
CA ILE A 392 -13.25 0.53 -16.85
C ILE A 392 -14.17 0.32 -18.08
N PRO A 393 -13.86 -0.62 -18.98
CA PRO A 393 -14.74 -0.94 -20.10
C PRO A 393 -16.15 -1.35 -19.62
N PRO A 394 -17.24 -0.87 -20.25
CA PRO A 394 -18.61 -1.18 -19.84
C PRO A 394 -18.91 -2.68 -19.74
N ALA A 395 -18.34 -3.48 -20.64
CA ALA A 395 -18.52 -4.94 -20.65
C ALA A 395 -17.92 -5.66 -19.42
N LEU A 396 -17.08 -4.98 -18.64
CA LEU A 396 -16.47 -5.52 -17.41
C LEU A 396 -17.18 -5.03 -16.14
N ILE A 397 -18.23 -4.20 -16.25
CA ILE A 397 -18.99 -3.71 -15.10
C ILE A 397 -20.08 -4.73 -14.75
N PRO A 398 -20.04 -5.35 -13.55
CA PRO A 398 -21.15 -6.20 -13.09
C PRO A 398 -22.45 -5.39 -12.96
N ALA A 399 -23.59 -6.01 -13.25
CA ALA A 399 -24.89 -5.31 -13.26
C ALA A 399 -25.20 -4.59 -11.94
N ASP A 400 -25.02 -5.27 -10.79
CA ASP A 400 -25.29 -4.69 -9.46
C ASP A 400 -24.29 -3.57 -9.08
N SER A 401 -23.12 -3.57 -9.70
CA SER A 401 -22.11 -2.53 -9.50
C SER A 401 -22.39 -1.24 -10.28
N GLN A 402 -23.41 -1.20 -11.15
CA GLN A 402 -23.79 0.01 -11.88
C GLN A 402 -24.19 1.15 -10.92
N VAL A 403 -24.82 0.81 -9.79
CA VAL A 403 -25.14 1.75 -8.70
C VAL A 403 -23.89 2.49 -8.22
N GLU A 404 -22.78 1.77 -8.03
CA GLU A 404 -21.51 2.35 -7.59
C GLU A 404 -20.92 3.27 -8.66
N ILE A 405 -20.89 2.82 -9.92
CA ILE A 405 -20.28 3.55 -11.04
C ILE A 405 -21.03 4.86 -11.29
N ASP A 406 -22.36 4.80 -11.36
CA ASP A 406 -23.18 5.99 -11.64
C ASP A 406 -23.12 7.00 -10.50
N ALA A 407 -23.11 6.52 -9.24
CA ALA A 407 -22.89 7.38 -8.08
C ALA A 407 -21.52 8.09 -8.13
N LYS A 408 -20.47 7.38 -8.55
CA LYS A 408 -19.11 7.94 -8.64
C LYS A 408 -19.01 8.99 -9.75
N ILE A 409 -19.51 8.69 -10.95
CA ILE A 409 -19.50 9.62 -12.08
C ILE A 409 -20.27 10.89 -11.71
N PHE A 410 -21.44 10.76 -11.08
CA PHE A 410 -22.21 11.91 -10.60
C PHE A 410 -21.48 12.70 -9.50
N ALA A 411 -20.74 12.03 -8.63
CA ALA A 411 -19.89 12.68 -7.62
C ALA A 411 -18.60 13.31 -8.20
N GLY A 412 -18.47 13.35 -9.53
CA GLY A 412 -17.41 14.05 -10.25
C GLY A 412 -16.32 13.16 -10.82
N TYR A 413 -16.34 11.85 -10.56
CA TYR A 413 -15.31 10.93 -11.05
C TYR A 413 -15.24 10.94 -12.59
N TYR A 414 -14.02 10.96 -13.12
CA TYR A 414 -13.78 10.89 -14.56
C TYR A 414 -14.55 9.78 -15.27
N SER A 415 -15.26 10.17 -16.33
CA SER A 415 -15.77 9.28 -17.36
C SER A 415 -15.53 9.90 -18.73
N ALA A 416 -15.04 9.11 -19.67
CA ALA A 416 -14.84 9.55 -21.05
C ALA A 416 -16.15 9.45 -21.87
N SER A 417 -17.04 8.54 -21.47
CA SER A 417 -18.22 8.15 -22.24
C SER A 417 -19.55 8.66 -21.70
N LYS A 418 -19.61 9.09 -20.43
CA LYS A 418 -20.89 9.37 -19.75
C LYS A 418 -20.84 10.64 -18.91
N VAL A 419 -21.86 11.48 -19.05
CA VAL A 419 -22.19 12.57 -18.12
C VAL A 419 -23.60 12.29 -17.59
N LEU A 420 -23.76 12.20 -16.27
CA LEU A 420 -25.03 11.82 -15.63
C LEU A 420 -25.74 13.05 -15.05
N GLY A 421 -27.02 13.21 -15.41
CA GLY A 421 -27.93 14.15 -14.77
C GLY A 421 -28.65 13.55 -13.54
N GLU A 422 -29.30 14.39 -12.73
CA GLU A 422 -29.99 13.96 -11.50
C GLU A 422 -31.10 12.92 -11.75
N GLU A 423 -31.86 13.02 -12.84
CA GLU A 423 -32.93 12.06 -13.18
C GLU A 423 -32.39 10.65 -13.45
N GLN A 424 -31.23 10.54 -14.11
CA GLN A 424 -30.59 9.26 -14.43
C GLN A 424 -29.97 8.61 -13.18
N LEU A 425 -29.62 9.41 -12.17
CA LEU A 425 -29.10 8.91 -10.91
C LEU A 425 -30.20 8.25 -10.06
N GLN A 426 -31.43 8.75 -10.13
CA GLN A 426 -32.58 8.20 -9.40
C GLN A 426 -33.07 6.88 -9.98
N SER A 427 -32.85 6.63 -11.27
CA SER A 427 -33.30 5.40 -11.95
C SER A 427 -32.36 4.22 -11.79
N THR A 428 -31.13 4.44 -11.30
CA THR A 428 -30.15 3.36 -11.09
C THR A 428 -30.34 2.74 -9.72
N ILE A 429 -30.94 1.55 -9.70
CA ILE A 429 -31.33 0.79 -8.50
C ILE A 429 -30.63 -0.58 -8.53
N GLY A 430 -30.02 -0.96 -7.42
CA GLY A 430 -29.39 -2.26 -7.21
C GLY A 430 -30.37 -3.31 -6.69
N ARG A 431 -29.88 -4.51 -6.38
CA ARG A 431 -30.71 -5.58 -5.81
C ARG A 431 -31.35 -5.20 -4.48
N SER A 432 -32.55 -5.72 -4.25
CA SER A 432 -33.27 -5.59 -2.99
C SER A 432 -32.74 -6.57 -1.93
N TRP A 433 -33.17 -6.39 -0.68
CA TRP A 433 -32.88 -7.36 0.39
C TRP A 433 -33.46 -8.76 0.09
N GLU A 434 -34.66 -8.80 -0.50
CA GLU A 434 -35.38 -10.05 -0.83
C GLU A 434 -34.65 -10.88 -1.90
N ASP A 435 -33.85 -10.25 -2.76
CA ASP A 435 -33.04 -10.93 -3.78
C ASP A 435 -31.83 -11.68 -3.18
N VAL A 436 -31.54 -11.48 -1.89
CA VAL A 436 -30.35 -12.00 -1.19
C VAL A 436 -30.72 -13.01 -0.07
N ASP A 437 -31.98 -13.00 0.37
CA ASP A 437 -32.54 -14.03 1.29
C ASP A 437 -32.81 -15.31 0.47
N HIS A 438 -31.81 -16.18 0.34
CA HIS A 438 -31.96 -17.52 -0.24
C HIS A 438 -32.39 -18.57 0.79
#